data_AF-A0A9D5N4G6-F1
#
_entry.id   AF-A0A9D5N4G6-F1
#
_cell.length_a   1.000
_cell.length_b   1.000
_cell.length_c   1.000
_cell.angle_alpha   90.00
_cell.angle_beta   90.00
_cell.angle_gamma   90.00
#
_symmetry.space_group_name_H-M   'P 1'
#
loop_
_entity.id
_entity.type
_entity.pdbx_description
1 polymer ?
#
loop_
_entity_poly.entity_id
_entity_poly.type
_entity_poly.pdbx_seq_one_letter_code
_entity_poly.pdbx_strand_id
1 'polypeptide(L)' 'FAATIANDVCRHAVQYMGGYGYCREYGVERLLRDVKITEIYEGTSEVQKMVMSGNMLR' A
#
# COMPACT_ATOMS: atom_id res chain seq x y z
N PHE A 1 6.96 4.48 4.28
CA PHE A 1 7.65 4.42 2.97
C PHE A 1 7.32 3.12 2.23
N ALA A 2 7.75 1.96 2.71
CA ALA A 2 7.50 0.67 2.03
C ALA A 2 6.00 0.38 1.78
N ALA A 3 5.13 0.64 2.75
CA ALA A 3 3.68 0.47 2.62
C ALA A 3 3.10 1.28 1.43
N THR A 4 3.47 2.55 1.32
CA THR A 4 3.03 3.46 0.24
C THR A 4 3.52 2.97 -1.12
N ILE A 5 4.81 2.63 -1.24
CA ILE A 5 5.38 2.12 -2.49
C ILE A 5 4.72 0.81 -2.91
N ALA A 6 4.53 -0.12 -1.98
CA ALA A 6 3.90 -1.39 -2.27
C ALA A 6 2.45 -1.20 -2.76
N ASN A 7 1.72 -0.24 -2.18
CA ASN A 7 0.38 0.12 -2.63
C ASN A 7 0.38 0.69 -4.06
N ASP A 8 1.25 1.66 -4.34
CA ASP A 8 1.36 2.29 -5.66
C ASP A 8 1.73 1.27 -6.75
N VAL A 9 2.69 0.39 -6.47
CA VAL A 9 3.09 -0.69 -7.39
C VAL A 9 1.92 -1.64 -7.66
N CYS A 10 1.20 -2.09 -6.63
CA CYS A 10 0.05 -2.98 -6.82
C CYS A 10 -1.07 -2.30 -7.62
N ARG A 11 -1.32 -1.00 -7.40
CA ARG A 11 -2.29 -0.24 -8.19
C ARG A 11 -1.90 -0.14 -9.65
N HIS A 12 -0.63 0.14 -9.92
CA HIS A 12 -0.11 0.20 -11.29
C HIS A 12 -0.16 -1.17 -11.97
N ALA A 13 0.09 -2.26 -11.24
CA ALA A 13 -0.02 -3.62 -11.76
C ALA A 13 -1.47 -3.95 -12.17
N VAL A 14 -2.47 -3.62 -11.34
CA VAL A 14 -3.89 -3.78 -11.70
C VAL A 14 -4.23 -2.96 -12.95
N GLN A 15 -3.80 -1.69 -12.99
CA GLN A 15 -4.07 -0.81 -14.13
C GLN A 15 -3.44 -1.32 -15.44
N TYR A 16 -2.21 -1.84 -15.38
CA TYR A 16 -1.51 -2.39 -16.52
C TYR A 16 -2.22 -3.62 -17.10
N MET A 17 -2.79 -4.47 -16.23
CA MET A 17 -3.53 -5.67 -16.64
C MET A 17 -4.98 -5.37 -17.08
N GLY A 18 -5.46 -4.13 -16.93
CA GLY A 18 -6.82 -3.74 -17.29
C GLY A 18 -7.88 -4.60 -16.58
N GLY A 19 -8.88 -5.09 -17.34
CA GLY A 19 -9.94 -5.93 -16.79
C GLY A 19 -9.45 -7.21 -16.12
N TYR A 20 -8.39 -7.83 -16.67
CA TYR A 20 -7.79 -9.05 -16.09
C TYR A 20 -7.16 -8.80 -14.72
N GLY A 21 -6.71 -7.57 -14.44
CA GLY A 21 -6.19 -7.17 -13.13
C GLY A 21 -7.24 -7.19 -12.01
N TYR A 22 -8.53 -7.19 -12.36
CA TYR A 22 -9.65 -7.33 -11.41
C TYR A 22 -10.21 -8.76 -11.35
N CYS A 23 -9.81 -9.63 -12.27
CA CYS A 23 -10.22 -11.03 -12.29
C CYS A 23 -9.45 -11.84 -11.23
N ARG A 24 -10.17 -12.63 -10.43
CA ARG A 24 -9.58 -13.45 -9.36
C ARG A 24 -8.62 -14.54 -9.84
N GLU A 25 -8.66 -14.88 -11.13
CA GLU A 25 -7.77 -15.90 -11.74
C GLU A 25 -6.31 -15.48 -11.75
N TYR A 26 -6.01 -14.18 -11.85
CA TYR A 26 -4.63 -13.68 -11.98
C TYR A 26 -4.00 -13.24 -10.64
N GLY A 27 -4.78 -13.12 -9.57
CA GLY A 27 -4.29 -12.89 -8.20
C GLY A 27 -3.71 -11.51 -7.89
N VAL A 28 -3.64 -10.58 -8.86
CA VAL A 28 -3.10 -9.22 -8.68
C VAL A 28 -4.06 -8.33 -7.88
N GLU A 29 -5.37 -8.55 -8.03
CA GLU A 29 -6.40 -7.91 -7.22
C GLU A 29 -6.27 -8.26 -5.72
N ARG A 30 -5.75 -9.45 -5.41
CA ARG A 30 -5.54 -9.97 -4.06
C ARG A 30 -4.36 -9.27 -3.44
N LEU A 31 -3.26 -9.15 -4.18
CA LEU A 31 -2.10 -8.39 -3.75
C LEU A 31 -2.48 -6.93 -3.44
N LEU A 32 -3.32 -6.30 -4.27
CA LEU A 32 -3.83 -4.94 -4.00
C LEU A 32 -4.68 -4.87 -2.72
N ARG A 33 -5.48 -5.91 -2.43
CA ARG A 33 -6.27 -5.97 -1.17
C ARG A 33 -5.38 -6.19 0.04
N ASP A 34 -4.42 -7.10 -0.07
CA ASP A 34 -3.54 -7.49 1.03
C ASP A 34 -2.58 -6.33 1.39
N VAL A 35 -2.03 -5.63 0.39
CA VAL A 35 -1.10 -4.52 0.65
C VAL A 35 -1.77 -3.34 1.36
N LYS A 36 -3.09 -3.18 1.23
CA LYS A 36 -3.80 -2.05 1.85
C LYS A 36 -3.71 -2.05 3.37
N ILE A 37 -3.63 -3.22 4.00
CA ILE A 37 -3.53 -3.31 5.46
C ILE A 37 -2.21 -2.74 6.00
N THR A 38 -1.16 -2.75 5.18
CA THR A 38 0.18 -2.27 5.57
C THR A 38 0.25 -0.78 5.87
N GLU A 39 -0.76 -0.01 5.44
CA GLU A 39 -0.87 1.42 5.74
C GLU A 39 -1.55 1.71 7.08
N ILE A 40 -2.14 0.69 7.72
CA ILE A 40 -2.99 0.81 8.92
C ILE A 40 -2.40 0.01 10.09
N TYR A 41 -1.95 -1.22 9.82
CA TYR A 41 -1.40 -2.12 10.82
C TYR A 41 -0.02 -1.65 11.30
N GLU A 42 0.31 -1.88 12.58
CA GLU A 42 1.52 -1.36 13.27
C GLU A 42 1.65 0.17 13.29
N GLY A 43 0.51 0.86 13.29
CA GLY A 43 0.42 2.32 13.28
C GLY A 43 0.21 2.85 11.87
N THR A 44 -0.75 3.76 11.73
CA THR A 44 -1.09 4.31 10.42
C THR A 44 0.08 5.09 9.83
N SER A 45 0.06 5.25 8.50
CA SER A 45 1.07 6.06 7.79
C SER A 45 1.18 7.49 8.36
N GLU A 46 0.08 8.06 8.86
CA GLU A 46 0.02 9.37 9.50
C GLU A 46 0.67 9.36 10.89
N VAL A 47 0.40 8.31 11.70
CA VAL A 47 1.03 8.14 13.01
C VAL A 47 2.54 8.03 12.87
N GLN A 48 3.03 7.25 11.89
CA GLN A 48 4.47 7.15 11.63
C GLN A 48 5.09 8.49 11.26
N LYS A 49 4.41 9.30 10.42
CA LYS A 49 4.88 10.66 10.08
C LYS A 49 4.93 11.56 11.32
N MET A 50 3.92 11.52 12.19
CA MET A 50 3.92 12.32 13.43
C MET A 50 5.09 11.97 14.35
N VAL A 51 5.37 10.67 14.54
CA VAL A 51 6.50 10.20 15.36
C VAL A 51 7.84 10.64 14.77
N MET A 52 8.01 10.52 13.44
CA MET A 52 9.22 11.00 12.75
C MET A 52 9.40 12.50 12.93
N SER A 53 8.36 13.30 12.71
CA SER A 53 8.41 14.76 12.91
C SER A 53 8.75 15.13 14.35
N GLY A 54 8.18 14.45 15.34
CA GLY A 54 8.49 14.67 16.75
C GLY A 54 9.95 14.35 17.11
N ASN A 55 10.52 13.32 16.49
CA ASN A 55 11.94 12.98 16.67
C ASN A 55 12.90 13.94 15.94
N MET A 56 12.47 14.59 14.85
CA MET A 56 13.27 15.58 14.13
C MET A 56 13.32 16.95 14.81
N LEU A 57 12.35 17.26 15.66
CA LEU A 57 12.24 18.54 16.39
C LEU A 57 12.87 18.50 17.79
N ARG A 58 13.49 17.37 18.17
CA ARG A 58 14.29 17.20 19.38
C ARG A 58 15.77 17.41 19.08
#